data_AF-A0AAV4LSM3-F1
#
_entry.id   AF-A0AAV4LSM3-F1
#
_cell.length_a   1.000
_cell.length_b   1.000
_cell.length_c   1.000
_cell.angle_alpha   90.00
_cell.angle_beta   90.00
_cell.angle_gamma   90.00
#
_symmetry.space_group_name_H-M   'P 1'
#
loop_
_entity.id
_entity.type
_entity.pdbx_description
1 polymer ?
#
loop_
_entity_poly.entity_id
_entity_poly.type
_entity_poly.pdbx_seq_one_letter_code
_entity_poly.pdbx_strand_id
1 'polypeptide(L)'
;MPICCSKKAAQRQKEYEEEVRMRKLEEAARVEQEQRAREEARKAEIERIMQEEKQADMMKKLAEEERAEKERLAHEQELEEQRRAEEERLRLEEEQRAAENQPIERMGTRKFTACGPVSLLAGSSHHSVDASAAVGVAAGVAAGVAVDAERSSKGDESFEMQTYTPFDMSTVDQTARYMATKCGCALKAEHKPQDCTICQGIDLSDAPLIA
;
A
#
# COMPACT_ATOMS: atom_id res chain seq x y z
N MET A 1 81.80 -39.70 21.64
CA MET A 1 81.16 -38.36 21.68
C MET A 1 79.67 -38.51 21.37
N PRO A 2 78.77 -37.78 22.04
CA PRO A 2 77.41 -38.23 22.30
C PRO A 2 76.42 -37.89 21.16
N ILE A 3 75.71 -38.91 20.67
CA ILE A 3 74.60 -38.83 19.73
C ILE A 3 73.32 -38.53 20.52
N CYS A 4 73.22 -37.34 21.12
CA CYS A 4 72.07 -36.94 21.95
C CYS A 4 71.19 -35.84 21.34
N CYS A 5 71.45 -35.43 20.10
CA CYS A 5 70.71 -34.33 19.46
C CYS A 5 69.36 -34.75 18.84
N SER A 6 69.12 -36.03 18.56
CA SER A 6 67.89 -36.48 17.85
C SER A 6 66.63 -36.56 18.73
N LYS A 7 66.75 -37.00 19.99
CA LYS A 7 65.59 -37.16 20.89
C LYS A 7 64.94 -35.82 21.27
N LYS A 8 65.75 -34.79 21.55
CA LYS A 8 65.23 -33.43 21.83
C LYS A 8 64.63 -32.76 20.60
N ALA A 9 65.12 -33.06 19.40
CA ALA A 9 64.54 -32.56 18.16
C ALA A 9 63.18 -33.22 17.87
N ALA A 10 63.09 -34.53 18.02
CA ALA A 10 61.84 -35.28 17.83
C ALA A 10 60.75 -34.89 18.83
N GLN A 11 61.12 -34.59 20.08
CA GLN A 11 60.16 -34.13 21.10
C GLN A 11 59.57 -32.76 20.76
N ARG A 12 60.42 -31.79 20.35
CA ARG A 12 59.95 -30.46 19.92
C ARG A 12 59.04 -30.52 18.69
N GLN A 13 59.30 -31.46 17.79
CA GLN A 13 58.44 -31.66 16.62
C GLN A 13 57.05 -32.18 17.03
N LYS A 14 56.99 -33.12 17.97
CA LYS A 14 55.70 -33.62 18.51
C LYS A 14 54.93 -32.53 19.25
N GLU A 15 55.60 -31.74 20.08
CA GLU A 15 55.00 -30.61 20.79
C GLU A 15 54.43 -29.57 19.80
N TYR A 16 55.16 -29.25 18.73
CA TYR A 16 54.68 -28.36 17.66
C TYR A 16 53.48 -28.94 16.90
N GLU A 17 53.51 -30.24 16.56
CA GLU A 17 52.38 -30.91 15.90
C GLU A 17 51.13 -30.95 16.79
N GLU A 18 51.29 -31.18 18.10
CA GLU A 18 50.19 -31.12 19.07
C GLU A 18 49.65 -29.69 19.24
N GLU A 19 50.50 -28.68 19.30
CA GLU A 19 50.10 -27.27 19.39
C GLU A 19 49.31 -26.84 18.13
N VAL A 20 49.78 -27.23 16.94
CA VAL A 20 49.05 -26.98 15.68
C VAL A 20 47.69 -27.70 15.68
N ARG A 21 47.61 -28.93 16.20
CA ARG A 21 46.36 -29.67 16.30
C ARG A 21 45.39 -29.01 17.28
N MET A 22 45.89 -28.55 18.43
CA MET A 22 45.07 -27.83 19.41
C MET A 22 44.54 -26.51 18.86
N ARG A 23 45.37 -25.74 18.16
CA ARG A 23 44.97 -24.48 17.53
C ARG A 23 43.88 -24.68 16.47
N LYS A 24 43.97 -25.75 15.66
CA LYS A 24 42.94 -26.10 14.67
C LYS A 24 41.61 -26.48 15.32
N LEU A 25 41.63 -27.20 16.44
CA LEU A 25 40.42 -27.56 17.18
C LEU A 25 39.78 -26.33 17.83
N GLU A 26 40.58 -25.43 18.40
CA GLU A 26 40.11 -24.17 18.96
C GLU A 26 39.50 -23.26 17.89
N GLU A 27 40.16 -23.14 16.73
CA GLU A 27 39.63 -22.37 15.60
C GLU A 27 38.32 -22.97 15.07
N ALA A 28 38.23 -24.30 14.95
CA ALA A 28 37.00 -24.99 14.56
C ALA A 28 35.87 -24.75 15.57
N ALA A 29 36.17 -24.82 16.87
CA ALA A 29 35.19 -24.55 17.93
C ALA A 29 34.71 -23.09 17.91
N ARG A 30 35.59 -22.13 17.63
CA ARG A 30 35.22 -20.72 17.49
C ARG A 30 34.31 -20.49 16.29
N VAL A 31 34.63 -21.08 15.14
CA VAL A 31 33.78 -20.98 13.93
C VAL A 31 32.41 -21.61 14.16
N GLU A 32 32.36 -22.75 14.85
CA GLU A 32 31.10 -23.40 15.19
C GLU A 32 30.25 -22.54 16.14
N GLN A 33 30.84 -21.93 17.17
CA GLN A 33 30.14 -21.00 18.05
C GLN A 33 29.61 -19.78 17.29
N GLU A 34 30.41 -19.23 16.36
CA GLU A 34 29.97 -18.10 15.53
C GLU A 34 28.80 -18.49 14.62
N GLN A 35 28.81 -19.70 14.04
CA GLN A 35 27.69 -20.20 13.25
C GLN A 35 26.42 -20.34 14.09
N ARG A 36 26.51 -20.94 15.28
CA ARG A 36 25.35 -21.06 16.19
C ARG A 36 24.80 -19.69 16.58
N ALA A 37 25.66 -18.72 16.91
CA ALA A 37 25.23 -17.36 17.23
C ALA A 37 24.51 -16.69 16.05
N ARG A 38 24.99 -16.89 14.81
CA ARG A 38 24.32 -16.38 13.60
C ARG A 38 22.97 -17.06 13.35
N GLU A 39 22.88 -18.36 13.58
CA GLU A 39 21.61 -19.10 13.45
C GLU A 39 20.61 -18.71 14.52
N GLU A 40 21.04 -18.52 15.76
CA GLU A 40 20.21 -18.03 16.85
C GLU A 40 19.70 -16.61 16.58
N ALA A 41 20.57 -15.72 16.06
CA ALA A 41 20.17 -14.38 15.66
C ALA A 41 19.11 -14.40 14.53
N ARG A 42 19.29 -15.26 13.51
CA ARG A 42 18.29 -15.45 12.44
C ARG A 42 16.97 -15.99 12.97
N LYS A 43 17.01 -16.97 13.87
CA LYS A 43 15.79 -17.53 14.49
C LYS A 43 15.06 -16.48 15.32
N ALA A 44 15.79 -15.68 16.12
CA ALA A 44 15.20 -14.60 16.91
C ALA A 44 14.57 -13.52 16.03
N GLU A 45 15.18 -13.19 14.88
CA GLU A 45 14.61 -12.23 13.93
C GLU A 45 13.33 -12.75 13.27
N ILE A 46 13.32 -14.01 12.83
CA ILE A 46 12.12 -14.65 12.28
C ILE A 46 10.99 -14.67 13.32
N GLU A 47 11.30 -14.97 14.58
CA GLU A 47 10.30 -14.97 15.65
C GLU A 47 9.72 -13.56 15.89
N ARG A 48 10.55 -12.52 15.87
CA ARG A 48 10.09 -11.13 15.98
C ARG A 48 9.15 -10.76 14.83
N ILE A 49 9.52 -11.10 13.59
CA ILE A 49 8.69 -10.83 12.41
C ILE A 49 7.34 -11.55 12.54
N MET A 50 7.34 -12.82 12.95
CA MET A 50 6.10 -13.58 13.16
C MET A 50 5.21 -12.94 14.25
N GLN A 51 5.80 -12.41 15.32
CA GLN A 51 5.03 -11.71 16.36
C GLN A 51 4.46 -10.39 15.87
N GLU A 52 5.23 -9.62 15.11
CA GLU A 52 4.79 -8.36 14.50
C GLU A 52 3.66 -8.60 13.49
N GLU A 53 3.77 -9.62 12.64
CA GLU A 53 2.73 -10.01 11.68
C GLU A 53 1.44 -10.42 12.40
N LYS A 54 1.53 -11.19 13.49
CA LYS A 54 0.36 -11.53 14.32
C LYS A 54 -0.31 -10.30 14.92
N GLN A 55 0.46 -9.31 15.36
CA GLN A 55 -0.09 -8.06 15.89
C GLN A 55 -0.72 -7.22 14.77
N ALA A 56 -0.07 -7.12 13.62
CA ALA A 56 -0.60 -6.43 12.45
C ALA A 56 -1.92 -7.07 11.95
N ASP A 57 -1.99 -8.39 11.90
CA ASP A 57 -3.19 -9.14 11.56
C ASP A 57 -4.33 -8.91 12.56
N MET A 58 -4.02 -8.87 13.85
CA MET A 58 -5.00 -8.56 14.89
C MET A 58 -5.55 -7.14 14.72
N MET A 59 -4.68 -6.16 14.48
CA MET A 59 -5.07 -4.77 14.23
C MET A 59 -5.88 -4.63 12.93
N LYS A 60 -5.53 -5.34 11.88
CA LYS A 60 -6.24 -5.33 10.60
C LYS A 60 -7.66 -5.89 10.75
N LYS A 61 -7.83 -6.99 11.48
CA LYS A 61 -9.15 -7.58 11.76
C LYS A 61 -10.03 -6.62 12.55
N LEU A 62 -9.48 -5.97 13.58
CA LEU A 62 -10.21 -4.97 14.35
C LEU A 62 -10.62 -3.77 13.49
N ALA A 63 -9.73 -3.28 12.61
CA ALA A 63 -10.04 -2.19 11.70
C ALA A 63 -11.09 -2.56 10.64
N GLU A 64 -11.09 -3.81 10.17
CA GLU A 64 -12.10 -4.32 9.25
C GLU A 64 -13.47 -4.48 9.91
N GLU A 65 -13.51 -5.01 11.14
CA GLU A 65 -14.72 -5.11 11.94
C GLU A 65 -15.30 -3.73 12.26
N GLU A 66 -14.48 -2.75 12.63
CA GLU A 66 -14.91 -1.36 12.87
C GLU A 66 -15.49 -0.72 11.61
N ARG A 67 -14.90 -0.98 10.43
CA ARG A 67 -15.44 -0.49 9.15
C ARG A 67 -16.79 -1.14 8.83
N ALA A 68 -16.90 -2.45 9.01
CA ALA A 68 -18.15 -3.17 8.80
C ALA A 68 -19.25 -2.70 9.77
N GLU A 69 -18.92 -2.44 11.04
CA GLU A 69 -19.87 -1.89 12.01
C GLU A 69 -20.34 -0.48 11.62
N LYS A 70 -19.41 0.40 11.21
CA LYS A 70 -19.75 1.74 10.73
C LYS A 70 -20.67 1.70 9.51
N GLU A 71 -20.43 0.79 8.58
CA GLU A 71 -21.28 0.61 7.40
C GLU A 71 -22.69 0.12 7.79
N ARG A 72 -22.79 -0.83 8.72
CA ARG A 72 -24.08 -1.29 9.26
C ARG A 72 -24.85 -0.17 9.94
N LEU A 73 -24.16 0.64 10.76
CA LEU A 73 -24.76 1.80 11.41
C LEU A 73 -25.24 2.84 10.40
N ALA A 74 -24.43 3.13 9.37
CA ALA A 74 -24.80 4.07 8.31
C ALA A 74 -26.03 3.60 7.53
N HIS A 75 -26.10 2.31 7.19
CA HIS A 75 -27.25 1.72 6.52
C HIS A 75 -28.52 1.75 7.40
N GLU A 76 -28.40 1.51 8.71
CA GLU A 76 -29.53 1.63 9.64
C GLU A 76 -30.02 3.08 9.76
N GLN A 77 -29.11 4.05 9.82
CA GLN A 77 -29.45 5.47 9.83
C GLN A 77 -30.17 5.90 8.54
N GLU A 78 -29.72 5.44 7.37
CA GLU A 78 -30.36 5.73 6.10
C GLU A 78 -31.78 5.14 6.04
N LEU A 79 -31.98 3.90 6.50
CA LEU A 79 -33.32 3.31 6.61
C LEU A 79 -34.22 4.08 7.57
N GLU A 80 -33.70 4.56 8.71
CA GLU A 80 -34.47 5.37 9.64
C GLU A 80 -34.83 6.74 9.05
N GLU A 81 -33.92 7.38 8.31
CA GLU A 81 -34.18 8.63 7.60
C GLU A 81 -35.24 8.43 6.51
N GLN A 82 -35.17 7.34 5.73
CA GLN A 82 -36.22 7.00 4.76
C GLN A 82 -37.58 6.81 5.43
N ARG A 83 -37.64 6.11 6.59
CA ARG A 83 -38.89 5.95 7.35
C ARG A 83 -39.44 7.27 7.85
N ARG A 84 -38.58 8.18 8.34
CA ARG A 84 -39.00 9.52 8.78
C ARG A 84 -39.52 10.36 7.62
N ALA A 85 -38.84 10.32 6.47
CA ALA A 85 -39.26 11.02 5.26
C ALA A 85 -40.60 10.47 4.72
N GLU A 86 -40.82 9.16 4.77
CA GLU A 86 -42.10 8.56 4.38
C GLU A 86 -43.24 8.95 5.34
N GLU A 87 -43.00 8.93 6.66
CA GLU A 87 -43.98 9.40 7.65
C GLU A 87 -44.35 10.88 7.45
N GLU A 88 -43.37 11.74 7.17
CA GLU A 88 -43.61 13.16 6.88
C GLU A 88 -44.45 13.33 5.59
N ARG A 89 -44.16 12.56 4.53
CA ARG A 89 -44.96 12.57 3.30
C ARG A 89 -46.41 12.15 3.54
N LEU A 90 -46.63 11.11 4.35
CA LEU A 90 -47.98 10.66 4.71
C LEU A 90 -48.73 11.73 5.53
N ARG A 91 -48.07 12.40 6.48
CA ARG A 91 -48.68 13.50 7.24
C ARG A 91 -49.09 14.67 6.34
N LEU A 92 -48.23 15.07 5.40
CA LEU A 92 -48.55 16.13 4.44
C LEU A 92 -49.72 15.75 3.53
N GLU A 93 -49.82 14.48 3.10
CA GLU A 93 -50.95 14.00 2.30
C GLU A 93 -52.26 13.99 3.11
N GLU A 94 -52.22 13.58 4.38
CA GLU A 94 -53.38 13.62 5.27
C GLU A 94 -53.87 15.05 5.53
N GLU A 95 -52.96 16.00 5.77
CA GLU A 95 -53.28 17.41 5.96
C GLU A 95 -53.91 18.02 4.70
N GLN A 96 -53.42 17.67 3.51
CA GLN A 96 -54.03 18.07 2.23
C GLN A 96 -55.44 17.49 2.07
N ARG A 97 -55.65 16.20 2.38
CA ARG A 97 -56.98 15.57 2.34
C ARG A 97 -57.95 16.17 3.36
N ALA A 98 -57.47 16.57 4.54
CA ALA A 98 -58.26 17.25 5.56
C ALA A 98 -58.62 18.68 5.14
N ALA A 99 -57.72 19.40 4.46
CA ALA A 99 -57.99 20.72 3.90
C ALA A 99 -58.98 20.66 2.72
N GLU A 100 -58.92 19.62 1.88
CA GLU A 100 -59.84 19.42 0.75
C GLU A 100 -61.26 19.00 1.19
N ASN A 101 -61.40 18.30 2.32
CA ASN A 101 -62.71 17.89 2.89
C ASN A 101 -63.35 18.92 3.85
N GLN A 102 -62.81 20.13 3.99
CA GLN A 102 -63.53 21.18 4.73
C GLN A 102 -64.78 21.62 3.96
N PRO A 103 -65.99 21.55 4.56
CA PRO A 103 -67.18 22.07 3.91
C PRO A 103 -67.05 23.58 3.74
N ILE A 104 -67.32 24.04 2.51
CA ILE A 104 -67.45 25.47 2.17
C ILE A 104 -68.68 26.03 2.89
N GLU A 105 -68.55 26.34 4.18
CA GLU A 105 -69.48 27.21 4.90
C GLU A 105 -68.78 28.53 5.22
N ARG A 106 -68.79 29.43 4.22
CA ARG A 106 -68.65 30.87 4.47
C ARG A 106 -69.39 31.68 3.41
N MET A 107 -70.71 31.77 3.57
CA MET A 107 -71.42 33.00 3.19
C MET A 107 -71.03 34.10 4.18
N GLY A 108 -70.59 35.24 3.67
CA GLY A 108 -70.22 36.40 4.48
C GLY A 108 -69.99 37.63 3.62
N THR A 109 -71.06 38.10 2.98
CA THR A 109 -71.15 39.38 2.28
C THR A 109 -70.66 40.55 3.14
N ARG A 110 -69.51 41.16 2.79
CA ARG A 110 -69.21 42.55 3.17
C ARG A 110 -68.49 43.31 2.05
N LYS A 111 -69.32 44.10 1.36
CA LYS A 111 -69.12 45.46 0.83
C LYS A 111 -67.70 45.87 0.40
N PHE A 112 -67.60 46.06 -0.91
CA PHE A 112 -66.95 47.19 -1.58
C PHE A 112 -66.53 48.34 -0.65
N THR A 113 -65.23 48.66 -0.65
CA THR A 113 -64.75 50.05 -0.68
C THR A 113 -63.38 50.08 -1.33
N ALA A 114 -63.25 51.03 -2.24
CA ALA A 114 -62.15 51.20 -3.18
C ALA A 114 -61.01 52.05 -2.59
N CYS A 115 -59.79 51.70 -2.99
CA CYS A 115 -58.63 52.53 -3.35
C CYS A 115 -57.49 51.51 -3.51
N GLY A 116 -56.88 51.29 -4.68
CA GLY A 116 -56.33 52.28 -5.59
C GLY A 116 -54.80 51.99 -5.67
N PRO A 117 -54.18 51.88 -6.86
CA PRO A 117 -53.00 51.02 -7.07
C PRO A 117 -51.71 51.75 -7.48
N VAL A 118 -50.53 51.24 -7.09
CA VAL A 118 -49.20 51.37 -7.74
C VAL A 118 -48.22 50.48 -6.97
N SER A 119 -47.70 49.35 -7.50
CA SER A 119 -46.57 49.16 -8.44
C SER A 119 -45.21 49.70 -7.98
N LEU A 120 -44.18 48.83 -8.14
CA LEU A 120 -42.71 49.00 -7.99
C LEU A 120 -42.20 48.83 -6.55
N LEU A 121 -41.19 48.02 -6.19
CA LEU A 121 -40.23 47.14 -6.85
C LEU A 121 -39.75 46.13 -5.79
N ALA A 122 -39.70 44.84 -6.09
CA ALA A 122 -38.79 43.91 -5.42
C ALA A 122 -38.24 42.99 -6.50
N GLY A 123 -37.20 43.50 -7.16
CA GLY A 123 -36.51 42.83 -8.25
C GLY A 123 -35.69 41.65 -7.74
N SER A 124 -35.74 40.60 -8.54
CA SER A 124 -34.88 39.42 -8.58
C SER A 124 -33.38 39.76 -8.44
N SER A 125 -32.57 38.82 -7.98
CA SER A 125 -31.64 38.13 -8.90
C SER A 125 -30.67 37.17 -8.19
N HIS A 126 -30.38 36.13 -8.95
CA HIS A 126 -29.39 35.09 -8.76
C HIS A 126 -27.95 35.58 -8.98
N HIS A 127 -27.01 34.79 -8.45
CA HIS A 127 -25.63 34.51 -8.91
C HIS A 127 -24.71 35.66 -9.33
N SER A 128 -23.55 35.78 -8.67
CA SER A 128 -22.22 35.75 -9.33
C SER A 128 -21.12 35.95 -8.29
N VAL A 129 -20.21 34.98 -8.18
CA VAL A 129 -18.82 35.27 -7.77
C VAL A 129 -18.02 35.19 -9.06
N ASP A 130 -17.71 36.38 -9.59
CA ASP A 130 -16.92 36.56 -10.78
C ASP A 130 -15.48 36.08 -10.54
N ALA A 131 -15.01 35.31 -11.52
CA ALA A 131 -13.62 35.11 -11.81
C ALA A 131 -13.13 36.28 -12.68
N SER A 132 -12.02 36.92 -12.31
CA SER A 132 -10.98 37.42 -13.23
C SER A 132 -9.94 38.18 -12.40
N ALA A 133 -8.74 37.64 -12.26
CA ALA A 133 -7.64 37.76 -13.22
C ALA A 133 -6.92 39.11 -13.11
N ALA A 134 -5.64 39.06 -12.73
CA ALA A 134 -4.51 39.48 -13.56
C ALA A 134 -3.25 39.66 -12.69
N VAL A 135 -2.20 38.86 -12.89
CA VAL A 135 -1.03 39.09 -13.78
C VAL A 135 0.19 39.62 -13.01
N GLY A 136 1.33 38.96 -13.23
CA GLY A 136 2.69 39.42 -12.88
C GLY A 136 3.53 38.27 -12.33
N VAL A 137 3.96 37.27 -13.12
CA VAL A 137 5.15 37.25 -14.00
C VAL A 137 6.44 37.67 -13.29
N ALA A 138 7.26 36.69 -12.89
CA ALA A 138 8.65 36.47 -13.35
C ALA A 138 9.61 35.95 -12.26
N ALA A 139 10.32 34.86 -12.64
CA ALA A 139 11.69 34.49 -12.26
C ALA A 139 12.00 34.21 -10.78
N GLY A 140 12.59 33.07 -10.36
CA GLY A 140 13.14 31.91 -11.05
C GLY A 140 13.95 31.08 -10.03
N VAL A 141 14.04 29.76 -10.27
CA VAL A 141 15.09 28.78 -9.87
C VAL A 141 15.42 28.64 -8.36
N ALA A 142 15.56 27.47 -7.72
CA ALA A 142 15.69 26.06 -8.11
C ALA A 142 15.37 25.21 -6.84
N ALA A 143 14.53 24.17 -6.89
CA ALA A 143 14.86 22.75 -7.11
C ALA A 143 14.68 21.89 -5.83
N GLY A 144 13.78 20.90 -5.89
CA GLY A 144 13.70 19.79 -4.94
C GLY A 144 12.29 19.46 -4.41
N VAL A 145 11.30 19.24 -5.29
CA VAL A 145 9.92 18.89 -4.90
C VAL A 145 9.62 17.44 -5.27
N ALA A 146 9.10 16.74 -4.26
CA ALA A 146 8.36 15.50 -4.30
C ALA A 146 7.40 15.42 -5.49
N VAL A 147 7.34 14.28 -6.15
CA VAL A 147 6.23 13.98 -7.06
C VAL A 147 5.25 13.11 -6.31
N ASP A 148 4.35 13.80 -5.61
CA ASP A 148 2.99 13.35 -5.36
C ASP A 148 2.21 13.52 -6.67
N ALA A 149 1.43 12.52 -7.04
CA ALA A 149 0.61 12.55 -8.24
C ALA A 149 -0.81 12.13 -7.86
N GLU A 150 -1.57 13.05 -7.28
CA GLU A 150 -3.02 13.02 -7.34
C GLU A 150 -3.48 13.60 -8.69
N ARG A 151 -4.25 12.82 -9.44
CA ARG A 151 -5.02 13.30 -10.59
C ARG A 151 -6.49 12.90 -10.42
N SER A 152 -7.27 13.92 -10.08
CA SER A 152 -8.66 14.21 -10.47
C SER A 152 -9.46 13.12 -11.21
N SER A 153 -10.61 12.81 -10.62
CA SER A 153 -11.69 11.93 -11.08
C SER A 153 -12.22 12.23 -12.50
N LYS A 154 -12.22 11.20 -13.35
CA LYS A 154 -13.28 10.86 -14.31
C LYS A 154 -13.36 9.33 -14.29
N GLY A 155 -14.57 8.78 -14.29
CA GLY A 155 -14.78 7.34 -14.29
C GLY A 155 -14.14 6.71 -15.52
N ASP A 156 -12.96 6.13 -15.33
CA ASP A 156 -12.47 5.06 -16.17
C ASP A 156 -12.96 3.78 -15.48
N GLU A 157 -14.06 3.21 -15.97
CA GLU A 157 -14.22 1.76 -15.96
C GLU A 157 -13.10 1.18 -16.84
N SER A 158 -11.85 1.28 -16.37
CA SER A 158 -10.76 0.49 -16.92
C SER A 158 -11.06 -0.93 -16.47
N PHE A 159 -11.82 -1.63 -17.30
CA PHE A 159 -11.91 -3.08 -17.22
C PHE A 159 -10.47 -3.58 -17.35
N GLU A 160 -9.84 -3.88 -16.22
CA GLU A 160 -8.55 -4.57 -16.18
C GLU A 160 -8.78 -5.92 -16.84
N MET A 161 -8.55 -5.95 -18.15
CA MET A 161 -8.52 -7.17 -18.91
C MET A 161 -7.36 -7.95 -18.30
N GLN A 162 -7.68 -8.96 -17.48
CA GLN A 162 -6.69 -9.86 -16.90
C GLN A 162 -5.90 -10.46 -18.06
N THR A 163 -4.74 -9.89 -18.35
CA THR A 163 -3.81 -10.43 -19.32
C THR A 163 -3.31 -11.72 -18.71
N TYR A 164 -3.92 -12.83 -19.12
CA TYR A 164 -3.43 -14.16 -18.84
C TYR A 164 -2.08 -14.27 -19.55
N THR A 165 -1.00 -13.92 -18.86
CA THR A 165 0.35 -14.25 -19.28
C THR A 165 0.53 -15.73 -18.94
N PRO A 166 0.57 -16.63 -19.95
CA PRO A 166 0.65 -18.08 -19.69
C PRO A 166 1.94 -18.50 -19.00
N PHE A 167 2.87 -17.56 -18.79
CA PHE A 167 4.09 -17.71 -18.02
C PHE A 167 4.03 -16.77 -16.83
N ASP A 168 4.32 -17.30 -15.65
CA ASP A 168 4.45 -16.51 -14.43
C ASP A 168 5.67 -15.59 -14.55
N MET A 169 5.43 -14.28 -14.59
CA MET A 169 6.48 -13.25 -14.66
C MET A 169 7.47 -13.32 -13.48
N SER A 170 7.06 -13.92 -12.36
CA SER A 170 7.95 -14.16 -11.22
C SER A 170 9.10 -15.12 -11.56
N THR A 171 8.88 -16.07 -12.46
CA THR A 171 9.89 -17.06 -12.88
C THR A 171 10.88 -16.48 -13.90
N VAL A 172 10.38 -15.59 -14.76
CA VAL A 172 11.20 -14.78 -15.67
C VAL A 172 12.16 -13.89 -14.87
N ASP A 173 11.64 -13.25 -13.81
CA ASP A 173 12.44 -12.44 -12.90
C ASP A 173 13.49 -13.25 -12.14
N GLN A 174 13.19 -14.49 -11.74
CA GLN A 174 14.16 -15.37 -11.09
C GLN A 174 15.31 -15.74 -12.03
N THR A 175 15.01 -16.05 -13.29
CA THR A 175 16.04 -16.34 -14.31
C THR A 175 16.89 -15.12 -14.59
N ALA A 176 16.27 -13.93 -14.69
CA ALA A 176 16.98 -12.67 -14.86
C ALA A 176 17.91 -12.37 -13.67
N ARG A 177 17.45 -12.60 -12.43
CA ARG A 177 18.28 -12.47 -11.21
C ARG A 177 19.43 -13.48 -11.18
N TYR A 178 19.21 -14.71 -11.60
CA TYR A 178 20.25 -15.74 -11.68
C TYR A 178 21.36 -15.31 -12.65
N MET A 179 20.98 -14.88 -13.86
CA MET A 179 21.92 -14.34 -14.85
C MET A 179 22.65 -13.10 -14.33
N ALA A 180 21.94 -12.18 -13.66
CA ALA A 180 22.54 -10.98 -13.09
C ALA A 180 23.59 -11.31 -12.02
N THR A 181 23.32 -12.31 -11.18
CA THR A 181 24.21 -12.74 -10.11
C THR A 181 25.46 -13.43 -10.64
N LYS A 182 25.31 -14.25 -11.69
CA LYS A 182 26.43 -15.01 -12.28
C LYS A 182 27.28 -14.18 -13.23
N CYS A 183 26.65 -13.34 -14.04
CA CYS A 183 27.34 -12.49 -15.00
C CYS A 183 27.93 -11.24 -14.33
N GLY A 184 27.33 -10.75 -13.23
CA GLY A 184 27.74 -9.53 -12.51
C GLY A 184 27.59 -8.23 -13.30
N CYS A 185 27.22 -8.33 -14.58
CA CYS A 185 27.18 -7.22 -15.52
C CYS A 185 25.77 -6.72 -15.83
N ALA A 186 24.73 -7.44 -15.39
CA ALA A 186 23.34 -7.22 -15.81
C ALA A 186 22.68 -5.92 -15.30
N LEU A 187 23.35 -5.15 -14.43
CA LEU A 187 22.84 -3.89 -13.88
C LEU A 187 23.31 -2.64 -14.64
N LYS A 188 24.14 -2.79 -15.68
CA LYS A 188 24.57 -1.65 -16.50
C LYS A 188 23.66 -1.51 -17.72
N ALA A 189 23.14 -0.31 -17.96
CA ALA A 189 22.24 -0.01 -19.08
C ALA A 189 22.82 -0.32 -20.48
N GLU A 190 24.15 -0.46 -20.58
CA GLU A 190 24.88 -0.75 -21.82
C GLU A 190 25.25 -2.24 -21.98
N HIS A 191 24.83 -3.10 -21.04
CA HIS A 191 25.20 -4.51 -21.08
C HIS A 191 24.38 -5.28 -22.12
N LYS A 192 25.06 -5.88 -23.10
CA LYS A 192 24.47 -6.80 -24.07
C LYS A 192 24.79 -8.24 -23.69
N PRO A 193 23.82 -9.05 -23.22
CA PRO A 193 24.07 -10.44 -22.83
C PRO A 193 24.63 -11.30 -23.97
N GLN A 194 24.25 -10.98 -25.21
CA GLN A 194 24.72 -11.65 -26.42
C GLN A 194 26.20 -11.42 -26.74
N ASP A 195 26.80 -10.34 -26.22
CA ASP A 195 28.21 -10.00 -26.46
C ASP A 195 29.09 -10.27 -25.23
N CYS A 196 28.49 -10.70 -24.12
CA CYS A 196 29.21 -10.97 -22.89
C CYS A 196 29.65 -12.44 -22.80
N THR A 197 30.96 -12.66 -22.81
CA THR A 197 31.58 -13.98 -22.68
C THR A 197 31.18 -14.70 -21.38
N ILE A 198 30.88 -13.96 -20.32
CA ILE A 198 30.40 -14.53 -19.05
C ILE A 198 28.97 -15.02 -19.23
N CYS A 199 28.08 -14.17 -19.76
CA CYS A 199 26.67 -14.52 -19.94
C CYS A 199 26.46 -15.66 -20.95
N GLN A 200 27.32 -15.77 -21.98
CA GLN A 200 27.33 -16.89 -22.93
C GLN A 200 27.77 -18.22 -22.30
N GLY A 201 28.57 -18.17 -21.23
CA GLY A 201 29.08 -19.35 -20.52
C GLY A 201 28.22 -19.79 -19.34
N ILE A 202 27.09 -19.10 -19.07
CA ILE A 202 26.17 -19.51 -18.00
C ILE A 202 25.35 -20.69 -18.51
N ASP A 203 25.54 -21.84 -17.88
CA ASP A 203 24.64 -22.98 -18.09
C ASP A 203 23.30 -22.71 -17.43
N LEU A 204 22.23 -22.78 -18.23
CA LEU A 204 20.86 -22.59 -17.77
C LEU A 204 20.22 -23.91 -17.31
N SER A 205 20.92 -25.04 -17.42
CA SER A 205 20.49 -26.30 -16.79
C SER A 205 20.42 -26.21 -15.27
N ASP A 206 21.29 -25.38 -14.68
CA ASP A 206 21.41 -25.15 -13.24
C ASP A 206 20.54 -23.99 -12.75
N ALA A 207 19.90 -23.26 -13.68
CA ALA A 207 18.91 -22.27 -13.31
C ALA A 207 17.71 -22.99 -12.68
N PRO A 208 17.07 -22.42 -11.64
CA PRO A 208 15.88 -23.00 -11.05
C PRO A 208 14.86 -23.27 -12.17
N LEU A 209 14.56 -24.55 -12.39
CA LEU A 209 13.68 -24.98 -13.46
C LEU A 209 12.33 -24.29 -13.29
N ILE A 210 11.90 -23.59 -14.34
CA ILE A 210 10.55 -23.06 -14.50
C ILE A 210 9.63 -24.28 -14.60
N ALA A 211 8.98 -24.65 -13.50
CA ALA A 211 7.96 -25.69 -13.41
C ALA A 211 6.68 -25.10 -12.84
#